data_AF-A0A9W9RNY8-F1
#
_entry.id   AF-A0A9W9RNY8-F1
#
_cell.length_a   1.000
_cell.length_b   1.000
_cell.length_c   1.000
_cell.angle_alpha   90.00
_cell.angle_beta   90.00
_cell.angle_gamma   90.00
#
_symmetry.space_group_name_H-M   'P 1'
#
loop_
_entity.id
_entity.type
_entity.pdbx_description
1 polymer ?
#
loop_
_entity_poly.entity_id
_entity_poly.type
_entity_poly.pdbx_seq_one_letter_code
_entity_poly.pdbx_strand_id
1 'polypeptide(L)'
;MAVISLPPGFQIAPVPFFGEVPAPEPRSRLGVLENFNGSFTGSGFNSIFRPHSGPNTKFPRDNILELNLIDDSITFSEDFGAVPNRGLMSQSNIFLNGISYVQAVNAVTNEETGKADHSPIGIHFETGLWMNVPPTNNTPVLGESLVRMGSIPHGTTINAQCLAPTSNSSGPPELPPASLAVFPSQGGGSAVPIDSVNASVVSSLRRPQDLSKFIAAGTITQEILDDPNTVLRNAIKGQTILHNIAFTVSTTPPPPVFGGGTANIAFLEGDPAITNPNANAIQMNATFWIETVQHKLQVPIFKRGQAPMKISPASPAHQRVPVYLVNPPHDITVPKTITVTSIQIQYSQVVNLVFDGLIWPHISVSTLIPSDPVTVPDSVWN
;
A
#
# COMPACT_ATOMS: atom_id res chain seq x y z
N MET A 1 22.37 16.69 4.95
CA MET A 1 22.90 15.59 4.13
C MET A 1 24.32 15.30 4.58
N ALA A 2 24.62 14.08 5.02
CA ALA A 2 26.00 13.69 5.26
C ALA A 2 26.70 13.58 3.89
N VAL A 3 27.67 14.46 3.63
CA VAL A 3 28.45 14.44 2.39
C VAL A 3 29.71 13.65 2.68
N ILE A 4 29.88 12.51 2.00
CA ILE A 4 31.16 11.82 1.96
C ILE A 4 32.09 12.65 1.06
N SER A 5 33.10 13.27 1.65
CA SER A 5 34.14 13.97 0.91
C SER A 5 35.34 13.04 0.73
N LEU A 6 35.58 12.59 -0.51
CA LEU A 6 36.79 11.84 -0.86
C LEU A 6 37.93 12.82 -1.16
N PRO A 7 39.17 12.56 -0.71
CA PRO A 7 40.30 13.44 -0.96
C PRO A 7 40.66 13.50 -2.46
N PRO A 8 41.25 14.61 -2.94
CA PRO A 8 41.79 14.70 -4.29
C PRO A 8 42.80 13.59 -4.55
N GLY A 9 42.59 12.81 -5.62
CA GLY A 9 43.46 11.67 -5.96
C GLY A 9 43.06 10.34 -5.33
N PHE A 10 41.92 10.26 -4.64
CA PHE A 10 41.35 8.97 -4.26
C PHE A 10 41.09 8.13 -5.51
N GLN A 11 41.77 6.99 -5.61
CA GLN A 11 41.54 6.00 -6.67
C GLN A 11 41.00 4.72 -6.04
N ILE A 12 39.88 4.23 -6.56
CA ILE A 12 39.43 2.88 -6.30
C ILE A 12 40.25 1.99 -7.24
N ALA A 13 41.34 1.42 -6.71
CA ALA A 13 42.06 0.38 -7.43
C ALA A 13 41.26 -0.92 -7.33
N PRO A 14 40.93 -1.58 -8.45
CA PRO A 14 40.36 -2.92 -8.39
C PRO A 14 41.37 -3.85 -7.72
N VAL A 15 40.93 -4.57 -6.68
CA VAL A 15 41.70 -5.69 -6.15
C VAL A 15 41.76 -6.76 -7.25
N PRO A 16 42.93 -7.32 -7.60
CA PRO A 16 43.01 -8.39 -8.58
C PRO A 16 42.15 -9.57 -8.11
N PHE A 17 41.00 -9.75 -8.74
CA PHE A 17 40.11 -10.88 -8.47
C PHE A 17 40.59 -12.06 -9.32
N PHE A 18 41.28 -13.01 -8.70
CA PHE A 18 41.63 -14.31 -9.30
C PHE A 18 40.53 -15.34 -9.03
N GLY A 19 39.27 -14.96 -9.16
CA GLY A 19 38.12 -15.83 -8.89
C GLY A 19 37.41 -16.25 -10.17
N GLU A 20 36.83 -17.45 -10.12
CA GLU A 20 36.09 -18.11 -11.18
C GLU A 20 35.17 -17.17 -11.96
N VAL A 21 35.07 -17.40 -13.27
CA VAL A 21 33.99 -16.85 -14.09
C VAL A 21 32.68 -17.18 -13.36
N PRO A 22 31.91 -16.18 -12.91
CA PRO A 22 30.64 -16.47 -12.25
C PRO A 22 29.82 -17.34 -13.19
N ALA A 23 29.36 -18.48 -12.69
CA ALA A 23 28.32 -19.22 -13.39
C ALA A 23 27.19 -18.23 -13.71
N PRO A 24 26.48 -18.37 -14.85
CA PRO A 24 25.35 -17.50 -15.16
C PRO A 24 24.43 -17.44 -13.94
N GLU A 25 24.26 -16.25 -13.37
CA GLU A 25 23.36 -16.04 -12.24
C GLU A 25 22.00 -16.65 -12.64
N PRO A 26 21.47 -17.63 -11.88
CA PRO A 26 20.16 -18.17 -12.18
C PRO A 26 19.16 -17.00 -12.14
N ARG A 27 18.37 -16.82 -13.20
CA ARG A 27 17.36 -15.75 -13.26
C ARG A 27 16.39 -15.90 -12.08
N SER A 28 16.53 -15.05 -11.07
CA SER A 28 15.52 -14.87 -10.02
C SER A 28 14.43 -13.96 -10.56
N ARG A 29 13.17 -14.39 -10.46
CA ARG A 29 12.01 -13.65 -10.98
C ARG A 29 11.39 -12.80 -9.88
N LEU A 30 10.84 -11.64 -10.25
CA LEU A 30 10.02 -10.83 -9.35
C LEU A 30 8.59 -11.42 -9.21
N GLY A 31 8.13 -12.19 -10.21
CA GLY A 31 6.79 -12.75 -10.19
C GLY A 31 5.73 -11.65 -10.21
N VAL A 32 4.74 -11.71 -9.32
CA VAL A 32 3.71 -10.66 -9.26
C VAL A 32 4.28 -9.27 -8.94
N LEU A 33 5.45 -9.19 -8.31
CA LEU A 33 6.10 -7.92 -7.95
C LEU A 33 6.62 -7.15 -9.17
N GLU A 34 6.66 -7.74 -10.37
CA GLU A 34 6.99 -7.02 -11.62
C GLU A 34 6.04 -5.84 -11.89
N ASN A 35 4.84 -5.87 -11.31
CA ASN A 35 3.85 -4.80 -11.42
C ASN A 35 4.13 -3.61 -10.48
N PHE A 36 5.03 -3.76 -9.52
CA PHE A 36 5.44 -2.71 -8.58
C PHE A 36 6.68 -2.01 -9.12
N ASN A 37 6.50 -1.24 -10.19
CA ASN A 37 7.57 -0.55 -10.89
C ASN A 37 7.27 0.94 -11.05
N GLY A 38 8.24 1.79 -10.71
CA GLY A 38 8.11 3.25 -10.79
C GLY A 38 7.37 3.86 -9.60
N SER A 39 6.79 5.04 -9.82
CA SER A 39 6.05 5.78 -8.79
C SER A 39 4.55 5.72 -9.04
N PHE A 40 3.80 5.57 -7.95
CA PHE A 40 2.35 5.63 -7.94
C PHE A 40 1.86 6.68 -6.93
N THR A 41 0.75 7.31 -7.26
CA THR A 41 0.07 8.28 -6.40
C THR A 41 -1.42 8.00 -6.40
N GLY A 42 -2.08 8.37 -5.32
CA GLY A 42 -3.49 8.08 -5.16
C GLY A 42 -4.14 8.85 -4.04
N SER A 43 -5.40 8.49 -3.82
CA SER A 43 -6.22 9.02 -2.74
C SER A 43 -6.89 7.88 -2.00
N GLY A 44 -7.17 8.12 -0.72
CA GLY A 44 -7.66 7.06 0.15
C GLY A 44 -8.25 7.57 1.45
N PHE A 45 -8.31 6.66 2.42
CA PHE A 45 -8.83 6.92 3.75
C PHE A 45 -8.01 6.18 4.81
N ASN A 46 -7.75 6.85 5.93
CA ASN A 46 -7.16 6.27 7.13
C ASN A 46 -8.14 6.41 8.30
N SER A 47 -8.26 5.33 9.08
CA SER A 47 -8.90 5.30 10.39
C SER A 47 -7.88 4.82 11.42
N ILE A 48 -7.62 5.62 12.44
CA ILE A 48 -6.53 5.43 13.40
C ILE A 48 -7.09 5.62 14.81
N PHE A 49 -6.97 4.63 15.68
CA PHE A 49 -7.29 4.79 17.10
C PHE A 49 -6.03 5.19 17.87
N ARG A 50 -6.08 6.34 18.54
CA ARG A 50 -4.95 6.90 19.28
C ARG A 50 -5.18 6.76 20.78
N PRO A 51 -4.23 6.17 21.52
CA PRO A 51 -4.28 6.19 22.98
C PRO A 51 -4.49 7.62 23.50
N HIS A 52 -5.52 7.80 24.33
CA HIS A 52 -5.85 9.11 24.90
C HIS A 52 -5.33 9.23 26.33
N SER A 53 -4.42 10.17 26.58
CA SER A 53 -3.98 10.52 27.93
C SER A 53 -4.98 11.47 28.60
N GLY A 54 -5.45 11.12 29.80
CA GLY A 54 -6.38 11.96 30.55
C GLY A 54 -6.89 11.32 31.84
N PRO A 55 -7.58 12.09 32.70
CA PRO A 55 -8.07 11.63 34.01
C PRO A 55 -9.33 10.74 33.90
N ASN A 56 -9.91 10.58 32.70
CA ASN A 56 -11.05 9.68 32.52
C ASN A 56 -10.58 8.25 32.78
N THR A 57 -11.14 7.59 33.78
CA THR A 57 -10.79 6.22 34.21
C THR A 57 -11.90 5.20 33.94
N LYS A 58 -13.04 5.61 33.36
CA LYS A 58 -14.20 4.73 33.19
C LYS A 58 -14.07 3.84 31.97
N PHE A 59 -13.85 2.55 32.19
CA PHE A 59 -13.75 1.52 31.14
C PHE A 59 -15.13 1.04 30.61
N PRO A 60 -15.28 0.70 29.31
CA PRO A 60 -14.32 0.93 28.22
C PRO A 60 -14.19 2.44 27.94
N ARG A 61 -12.95 2.92 27.76
CA ARG A 61 -12.70 4.31 27.41
C ARG A 61 -12.63 4.44 25.90
N ASP A 62 -13.38 5.39 25.36
CA ASP A 62 -13.14 5.83 23.98
C ASP A 62 -11.74 6.45 23.92
N ASN A 63 -10.93 5.89 23.04
CA ASN A 63 -9.68 6.50 22.61
C ASN A 63 -9.95 7.42 21.42
N ILE A 64 -8.98 8.25 21.04
CA ILE A 64 -9.23 9.22 19.97
C ILE A 64 -9.28 8.49 18.63
N LEU A 65 -10.44 8.47 17.98
CA LEU A 65 -10.58 8.05 16.59
C LEU A 65 -10.15 9.20 15.67
N GLU A 66 -9.08 9.01 14.93
CA GLU A 66 -8.62 9.95 13.92
C GLU A 66 -8.93 9.40 12.52
N LEU A 67 -9.65 10.20 11.74
CA LEU A 67 -10.11 9.90 10.41
C LEU A 67 -9.46 10.87 9.44
N ASN A 68 -8.73 10.34 8.46
CA ASN A 68 -8.05 11.16 7.47
C ASN A 68 -8.47 10.79 6.06
N LEU A 69 -8.90 11.77 5.28
CA LEU A 69 -8.81 11.71 3.82
C LEU A 69 -7.34 11.90 3.46
N ILE A 70 -6.81 11.01 2.63
CA ILE A 70 -5.36 10.97 2.38
C ILE A 70 -5.00 11.12 0.91
N ASP A 71 -3.84 11.72 0.72
CA ASP A 71 -3.04 11.65 -0.50
C ASP A 71 -1.88 10.70 -0.24
N ASP A 72 -1.77 9.67 -1.07
CA ASP A 72 -0.82 8.58 -0.91
C ASP A 72 0.17 8.56 -2.07
N SER A 73 1.41 8.21 -1.77
CA SER A 73 2.48 8.06 -2.74
C SER A 73 3.36 6.89 -2.37
N ILE A 74 3.65 6.04 -3.35
CA ILE A 74 4.58 4.92 -3.21
C ILE A 74 5.51 4.89 -4.41
N THR A 75 6.81 4.76 -4.14
CA THR A 75 7.83 4.63 -5.19
C THR A 75 8.56 3.33 -4.99
N PHE A 76 8.71 2.57 -6.08
CA PHE A 76 9.44 1.33 -6.13
C PHE A 76 10.77 1.51 -6.87
N SER A 77 11.82 0.81 -6.43
CA SER A 77 13.10 0.78 -7.14
C SER A 77 13.08 -0.19 -8.32
N GLU A 78 14.16 -0.18 -9.10
CA GLU A 78 14.52 -1.33 -9.94
C GLU A 78 14.71 -2.60 -9.09
N ASP A 79 14.66 -3.75 -9.76
CA ASP A 79 14.85 -5.05 -9.11
C ASP A 79 16.29 -5.25 -8.62
N PHE A 80 16.44 -6.04 -7.57
CA PHE A 80 17.74 -6.34 -6.97
C PHE A 80 18.52 -7.43 -7.73
N GLY A 81 17.91 -8.04 -8.74
CA GLY A 81 18.41 -9.25 -9.38
C GLY A 81 18.44 -10.44 -8.43
N ALA A 82 19.58 -11.14 -8.38
CA ALA A 82 19.76 -12.35 -7.58
C ALA A 82 20.26 -12.00 -6.17
N VAL A 83 19.37 -12.11 -5.17
CA VAL A 83 19.70 -11.92 -3.75
C VAL A 83 19.94 -13.28 -3.10
N PRO A 84 21.20 -13.63 -2.77
CA PRO A 84 21.53 -14.98 -2.31
C PRO A 84 21.10 -15.22 -0.85
N ASN A 85 20.51 -16.38 -0.58
CA ASN A 85 20.26 -16.88 0.77
C ASN A 85 20.83 -18.30 0.94
N ARG A 86 21.23 -18.65 2.17
CA ARG A 86 22.06 -19.84 2.42
C ARG A 86 21.22 -21.05 2.79
N GLY A 87 21.39 -22.12 2.03
CA GLY A 87 20.90 -23.43 2.38
C GLY A 87 21.81 -24.11 3.40
N LEU A 88 21.27 -25.08 4.14
CA LEU A 88 22.00 -25.89 5.11
C LEU A 88 21.77 -27.38 4.82
N MET A 89 22.81 -28.19 5.00
CA MET A 89 22.79 -29.64 4.74
C MET A 89 22.34 -29.96 3.30
N SER A 90 21.24 -30.69 3.15
CA SER A 90 20.70 -31.11 1.85
C SER A 90 19.92 -30.00 1.13
N GLN A 91 19.76 -28.82 1.74
CA GLN A 91 19.15 -27.67 1.08
C GLN A 91 20.19 -26.86 0.33
N SER A 92 20.00 -26.68 -0.98
CA SER A 92 20.79 -25.77 -1.79
C SER A 92 20.55 -24.31 -1.38
N ASN A 93 21.50 -23.44 -1.74
CA ASN A 93 21.26 -22.00 -1.71
C ASN A 93 20.08 -21.65 -2.61
N ILE A 94 19.34 -20.62 -2.20
CA ILE A 94 18.27 -20.03 -3.00
C ILE A 94 18.61 -18.59 -3.34
N PHE A 95 18.05 -18.09 -4.43
CA PHE A 95 18.24 -16.72 -4.89
C PHE A 95 16.87 -16.06 -4.98
N LEU A 96 16.65 -15.09 -4.11
CA LEU A 96 15.46 -14.26 -4.10
C LEU A 96 15.61 -13.17 -5.18
N ASN A 97 14.50 -12.53 -5.53
CA ASN A 97 14.53 -11.21 -6.17
C ASN A 97 13.62 -10.28 -5.37
N GLY A 98 13.78 -8.98 -5.52
CA GLY A 98 12.92 -8.03 -4.84
C GLY A 98 13.14 -6.61 -5.31
N ILE A 99 12.39 -5.72 -4.69
CA ILE A 99 12.40 -4.28 -4.92
C ILE A 99 12.34 -3.57 -3.56
N SER A 100 12.91 -2.38 -3.49
CA SER A 100 12.66 -1.48 -2.37
C SER A 100 11.42 -0.63 -2.64
N TYR A 101 10.77 -0.17 -1.58
CA TYR A 101 9.73 0.84 -1.68
C TYR A 101 9.89 1.91 -0.62
N VAL A 102 9.38 3.10 -0.94
CA VAL A 102 9.14 4.19 -0.01
C VAL A 102 7.69 4.62 -0.17
N GLN A 103 6.95 4.64 0.93
CA GLN A 103 5.59 5.16 0.98
C GLN A 103 5.53 6.43 1.83
N ALA A 104 4.81 7.45 1.37
CA ALA A 104 4.51 8.64 2.13
C ALA A 104 3.03 8.98 2.00
N VAL A 105 2.37 9.20 3.14
CA VAL A 105 0.94 9.53 3.23
C VAL A 105 0.76 10.89 3.86
N ASN A 106 -0.01 11.74 3.19
CA ASN A 106 -0.40 13.05 3.68
C ASN A 106 -1.90 13.08 4.00
N ALA A 107 -2.27 13.67 5.14
CA ALA A 107 -3.63 14.06 5.40
C ALA A 107 -3.99 15.31 4.59
N VAL A 108 -5.15 15.28 3.96
CA VAL A 108 -5.76 16.38 3.19
C VAL A 108 -7.20 16.66 3.63
N THR A 109 -7.60 16.14 4.80
CA THR A 109 -8.91 16.33 5.43
C THR A 109 -9.16 17.81 5.72
N ASN A 110 -10.20 18.38 5.13
CA ASN A 110 -10.62 19.76 5.39
C ASN A 110 -11.95 19.80 6.16
N GLU A 111 -11.89 20.17 7.43
CA GLU A 111 -13.09 20.32 8.29
C GLU A 111 -14.00 21.48 7.86
N GLU A 112 -13.49 22.47 7.12
CA GLU A 112 -14.29 23.60 6.65
C GLU A 112 -15.20 23.22 5.48
N THR A 113 -14.72 22.38 4.57
CA THR A 113 -15.42 21.98 3.34
C THR A 113 -16.02 20.57 3.40
N GLY A 114 -15.53 19.73 4.32
CA GLY A 114 -15.84 18.29 4.35
C GLY A 114 -15.16 17.50 3.24
N LYS A 115 -14.11 18.02 2.60
CA LYS A 115 -13.46 17.43 1.41
C LYS A 115 -11.96 17.16 1.61
N ALA A 116 -11.37 16.46 0.64
CA ALA A 116 -9.94 16.19 0.55
C ALA A 116 -9.20 17.36 -0.14
N ASP A 117 -9.38 18.59 0.36
CA ASP A 117 -8.84 19.82 -0.24
C ASP A 117 -8.06 20.70 0.74
N HIS A 118 -7.62 20.14 1.88
CA HIS A 118 -6.70 20.82 2.78
C HIS A 118 -5.27 20.77 2.25
N SER A 119 -4.42 21.71 2.67
CA SER A 119 -2.99 21.64 2.45
C SER A 119 -2.41 20.32 3.00
N PRO A 120 -1.62 19.57 2.23
CA PRO A 120 -1.09 18.27 2.67
C PRO A 120 -0.26 18.36 3.95
N ILE A 121 -0.53 17.46 4.91
CA ILE A 121 0.24 17.29 6.15
C ILE A 121 0.73 15.85 6.22
N GLY A 122 2.05 15.63 6.27
CA GLY A 122 2.61 14.28 6.39
C GLY A 122 2.21 13.61 7.70
N ILE A 123 1.55 12.45 7.61
CA ILE A 123 1.07 11.67 8.76
C ILE A 123 1.70 10.27 8.84
N HIS A 124 2.24 9.78 7.73
CA HIS A 124 2.88 8.47 7.68
C HIS A 124 4.02 8.45 6.66
N PHE A 125 5.03 7.68 6.99
CA PHE A 125 6.16 7.38 6.13
C PHE A 125 6.60 5.95 6.42
N GLU A 126 6.93 5.19 5.40
CA GLU A 126 7.41 3.81 5.54
C GLU A 126 8.45 3.53 4.46
N THR A 127 9.52 2.83 4.82
CA THR A 127 10.48 2.29 3.85
C THR A 127 10.62 0.80 4.05
N GLY A 128 10.84 0.08 2.96
CA GLY A 128 10.86 -1.37 3.04
C GLY A 128 11.28 -2.08 1.77
N LEU A 129 11.07 -3.39 1.79
CA LEU A 129 11.37 -4.30 0.69
C LEU A 129 10.15 -5.17 0.41
N TRP A 130 9.93 -5.44 -0.87
CA TRP A 130 9.16 -6.57 -1.34
C TRP A 130 10.11 -7.61 -1.91
N MET A 131 10.02 -8.86 -1.45
CA MET A 131 10.86 -9.96 -1.91
C MET A 131 9.98 -11.08 -2.46
N ASN A 132 10.35 -11.62 -3.62
CA ASN A 132 9.91 -12.90 -4.13
C ASN A 132 10.88 -13.98 -3.66
N VAL A 133 10.36 -14.98 -2.96
CA VAL A 133 11.11 -16.13 -2.48
C VAL A 133 10.75 -17.33 -3.36
N PRO A 134 11.72 -17.92 -4.08
CA PRO A 134 11.45 -19.07 -4.93
C PRO A 134 10.97 -20.26 -4.09
N PRO A 135 10.24 -21.22 -4.70
CA PRO A 135 9.79 -22.40 -3.99
C PRO A 135 10.98 -23.21 -3.44
N THR A 136 10.79 -23.76 -2.25
CA THR A 136 11.73 -24.67 -1.60
C THR A 136 11.13 -26.07 -1.52
N ASN A 137 11.95 -27.11 -1.76
CA ASN A 137 11.50 -28.50 -1.84
C ASN A 137 12.03 -29.38 -0.69
N ASN A 138 12.67 -28.78 0.32
CA ASN A 138 13.31 -29.51 1.41
C ASN A 138 12.91 -28.96 2.79
N THR A 139 13.51 -27.87 3.25
CA THR A 139 13.25 -27.33 4.60
C THR A 139 13.23 -25.79 4.59
N PRO A 140 12.04 -25.15 4.59
CA PRO A 140 10.71 -25.77 4.47
C PRO A 140 10.44 -26.33 3.07
N VAL A 141 9.40 -27.17 2.94
CA VAL A 141 8.73 -27.39 1.65
C VAL A 141 7.64 -26.34 1.53
N LEU A 142 7.86 -25.32 0.69
CA LEU A 142 6.93 -24.21 0.51
C LEU A 142 6.91 -23.78 -0.95
N GLY A 143 5.72 -23.40 -1.44
CA GLY A 143 5.58 -22.78 -2.76
C GLY A 143 6.30 -21.43 -2.83
N GLU A 144 6.28 -20.83 -4.01
CA GLU A 144 6.73 -19.44 -4.16
C GLU A 144 5.98 -18.55 -3.17
N SER A 145 6.70 -17.67 -2.49
CA SER A 145 6.14 -16.80 -1.47
C SER A 145 6.61 -15.36 -1.64
N LEU A 146 5.82 -14.44 -1.08
CA LEU A 146 6.12 -13.02 -1.06
C LEU A 146 6.41 -12.60 0.37
N VAL A 147 7.37 -11.69 0.54
CA VAL A 147 7.74 -11.10 1.82
C VAL A 147 7.71 -9.58 1.70
N ARG A 148 6.93 -8.91 2.54
CA ARG A 148 6.97 -7.46 2.75
C ARG A 148 7.66 -7.18 4.07
N MET A 149 8.79 -6.49 4.02
CA MET A 149 9.47 -5.94 5.19
C MET A 149 9.32 -4.42 5.17
N GLY A 150 9.13 -3.80 6.33
CA GLY A 150 8.91 -2.35 6.42
C GLY A 150 9.30 -1.80 7.78
N SER A 151 9.82 -0.57 7.80
CA SER A 151 10.18 0.18 9.00
C SER A 151 9.38 1.48 9.04
N ILE A 152 8.67 1.69 10.15
CA ILE A 152 7.74 2.79 10.34
C ILE A 152 8.27 3.71 11.45
N PRO A 153 8.46 5.02 11.21
CA PRO A 153 8.99 5.98 12.19
C PRO A 153 8.18 6.10 13.48
N HIS A 154 6.94 5.61 13.49
CA HIS A 154 6.09 5.48 14.68
C HIS A 154 6.59 4.42 15.68
N GLY A 155 7.67 3.69 15.35
CA GLY A 155 8.37 2.81 16.28
C GLY A 155 8.11 1.32 16.06
N THR A 156 7.67 0.92 14.86
CA THR A 156 7.35 -0.47 14.53
C THR A 156 8.05 -0.90 13.25
N THR A 157 8.56 -2.13 13.22
CA THR A 157 9.03 -2.82 12.02
C THR A 157 8.16 -4.07 11.78
N ILE A 158 7.93 -4.41 10.52
CA ILE A 158 7.11 -5.55 10.11
C ILE A 158 7.91 -6.55 9.25
N ASN A 159 7.54 -7.81 9.36
CA ASN A 159 7.83 -8.85 8.38
C ASN A 159 6.53 -9.61 8.09
N ALA A 160 5.96 -9.40 6.91
CA ALA A 160 4.69 -9.97 6.49
C ALA A 160 4.88 -10.87 5.28
N GLN A 161 4.19 -12.01 5.26
CA GLN A 161 4.42 -13.05 4.25
C GLN A 161 3.11 -13.61 3.71
N CYS A 162 3.17 -14.19 2.50
CA CYS A 162 2.10 -15.00 1.92
C CYS A 162 2.66 -15.94 0.84
N LEU A 163 1.84 -16.87 0.35
CA LEU A 163 2.14 -17.54 -0.92
C LEU A 163 1.93 -16.55 -2.07
N ALA A 164 2.75 -16.66 -3.11
CA ALA A 164 2.56 -15.87 -4.32
C ALA A 164 1.24 -16.28 -5.00
N PRO A 165 0.48 -15.31 -5.55
CA PRO A 165 -0.76 -15.61 -6.24
C PRO A 165 -0.47 -16.43 -7.50
N THR A 166 -1.26 -17.47 -7.75
CA THR A 166 -1.08 -18.38 -8.88
C THR A 166 -2.04 -18.13 -10.03
N SER A 167 -2.97 -17.19 -9.89
CA SER A 167 -4.03 -16.95 -10.87
C SER A 167 -4.41 -15.47 -10.95
N ASN A 168 -4.77 -15.06 -12.16
CA ASN A 168 -5.38 -13.76 -12.44
C ASN A 168 -6.89 -13.97 -12.60
N SER A 169 -7.67 -13.03 -12.09
CA SER A 169 -9.12 -13.00 -12.24
C SER A 169 -9.50 -12.03 -13.35
N SER A 170 -10.52 -12.36 -14.13
CA SER A 170 -11.10 -11.43 -15.11
C SER A 170 -12.03 -10.45 -14.42
N GLY A 171 -12.05 -9.21 -14.89
CA GLY A 171 -12.93 -8.17 -14.37
C GLY A 171 -12.41 -7.46 -13.11
N PRO A 172 -13.27 -6.65 -12.46
CA PRO A 172 -12.94 -5.97 -11.20
C PRO A 172 -12.69 -6.97 -10.06
N PRO A 173 -11.85 -6.61 -9.06
CA PRO A 173 -11.63 -7.46 -7.90
C PRO A 173 -12.85 -7.51 -6.97
N GLU A 174 -12.93 -8.57 -6.17
CA GLU A 174 -13.77 -8.58 -4.98
C GLU A 174 -13.04 -7.85 -3.84
N LEU A 175 -13.74 -6.89 -3.23
CA LEU A 175 -13.23 -6.04 -2.16
C LEU A 175 -14.03 -6.33 -0.87
N PRO A 176 -13.60 -7.30 -0.06
CA PRO A 176 -14.32 -7.71 1.14
C PRO A 176 -14.35 -6.57 2.17
N PRO A 177 -15.33 -6.56 3.08
CA PRO A 177 -15.42 -5.53 4.10
C PRO A 177 -14.26 -5.57 5.10
N ALA A 178 -13.81 -4.41 5.55
CA ALA A 178 -12.88 -4.25 6.65
C ALA A 178 -13.61 -3.60 7.83
N SER A 179 -13.44 -4.11 9.06
CA SER A 179 -14.24 -3.64 10.21
C SER A 179 -13.42 -2.82 11.20
N LEU A 180 -13.99 -1.70 11.67
CA LEU A 180 -13.47 -0.92 12.79
C LEU A 180 -13.90 -1.46 14.17
N ALA A 181 -14.50 -2.65 14.24
CA ALA A 181 -14.94 -3.23 15.51
C ALA A 181 -13.76 -3.48 16.48
N VAL A 182 -13.96 -3.07 17.73
CA VAL A 182 -12.97 -3.17 18.81
C VAL A 182 -13.30 -4.37 19.70
N PHE A 183 -12.28 -5.14 20.10
CA PHE A 183 -12.45 -6.37 20.88
C PHE A 183 -11.56 -6.41 22.11
N PRO A 184 -11.93 -7.15 23.18
CA PRO A 184 -11.03 -7.42 24.31
C PRO A 184 -9.73 -8.13 23.89
N SER A 185 -8.58 -7.67 24.38
CA SER A 185 -7.27 -8.24 24.01
C SER A 185 -6.98 -9.61 24.63
N GLN A 186 -7.63 -9.94 25.75
CA GLN A 186 -7.51 -11.24 26.43
C GLN A 186 -8.28 -12.37 25.72
N GLY A 187 -8.99 -12.07 24.62
CA GLY A 187 -9.80 -13.03 23.88
C GLY A 187 -11.15 -13.33 24.55
N GLY A 188 -12.11 -13.77 23.73
CA GLY A 188 -13.50 -13.95 24.17
C GLY A 188 -14.23 -12.61 24.41
N GLY A 189 -15.54 -12.60 24.19
CA GLY A 189 -16.38 -11.40 24.36
C GLY A 189 -16.91 -10.81 23.05
N SER A 190 -17.94 -9.99 23.18
CA SER A 190 -18.56 -9.26 22.06
C SER A 190 -17.76 -8.01 21.71
N ALA A 191 -18.01 -7.45 20.52
CA ALA A 191 -17.47 -6.15 20.15
C ALA A 191 -17.83 -5.10 21.21
N VAL A 192 -16.86 -4.24 21.53
CA VAL A 192 -17.02 -3.16 22.51
C VAL A 192 -17.70 -1.98 21.80
N PRO A 193 -18.79 -1.43 22.34
CA PRO A 193 -19.40 -0.22 21.80
C PRO A 193 -18.44 0.97 21.91
N ILE A 194 -18.19 1.65 20.79
CA ILE A 194 -17.33 2.83 20.69
C ILE A 194 -18.19 3.95 20.09
N ASP A 195 -18.42 5.03 20.83
CA ASP A 195 -19.33 6.09 20.37
C ASP A 195 -18.73 6.90 19.22
N SER A 196 -17.40 7.06 19.21
CA SER A 196 -16.68 7.79 18.17
C SER A 196 -16.81 7.16 16.77
N VAL A 197 -17.16 5.87 16.61
CA VAL A 197 -17.43 5.28 15.29
C VAL A 197 -18.82 5.61 14.72
N ASN A 198 -19.70 6.24 15.51
CA ASN A 198 -21.00 6.69 15.02
C ASN A 198 -20.87 8.08 14.37
N ALA A 199 -21.01 8.16 13.05
CA ALA A 199 -20.83 9.37 12.27
C ALA A 199 -21.84 10.48 12.60
N SER A 200 -23.00 10.13 13.16
CA SER A 200 -24.02 11.11 13.56
C SER A 200 -23.75 11.77 14.92
N VAL A 201 -22.83 11.21 15.73
CA VAL A 201 -22.50 11.73 17.05
C VAL A 201 -21.36 12.73 16.94
N VAL A 202 -21.56 13.96 17.41
CA VAL A 202 -20.43 14.90 17.60
C VAL A 202 -19.64 14.43 18.82
N SER A 203 -18.37 14.05 18.61
CA SER A 203 -17.53 13.49 19.67
C SER A 203 -16.24 14.26 19.84
N SER A 204 -15.89 14.61 21.09
CA SER A 204 -14.59 15.20 21.41
C SER A 204 -13.42 14.21 21.25
N LEU A 205 -13.75 12.91 21.19
CA LEU A 205 -12.83 11.79 21.01
C LEU A 205 -12.77 11.33 19.55
N ARG A 206 -13.22 12.17 18.60
CA ARG A 206 -12.99 11.97 17.17
C ARG A 206 -12.33 13.18 16.53
N ARG A 207 -11.50 12.95 15.53
CA ARG A 207 -10.95 13.97 14.62
C ARG A 207 -11.28 13.55 13.19
N PRO A 208 -12.09 14.29 12.43
CA PRO A 208 -12.89 15.47 12.81
C PRO A 208 -13.98 15.16 13.85
N GLN A 209 -14.34 16.15 14.68
CA GLN A 209 -15.36 15.95 15.73
C GLN A 209 -16.78 15.84 15.15
N ASP A 210 -17.14 16.76 14.26
CA ASP A 210 -18.42 16.78 13.55
C ASP A 210 -18.23 16.31 12.10
N LEU A 211 -18.98 15.28 11.70
CA LEU A 211 -18.92 14.72 10.34
C LEU A 211 -20.05 15.23 9.44
N SER A 212 -20.90 16.15 9.88
CA SER A 212 -22.06 16.64 9.12
C SER A 212 -21.70 17.10 7.70
N LYS A 213 -20.63 17.88 7.53
CA LYS A 213 -20.13 18.33 6.22
C LYS A 213 -19.54 17.21 5.38
N PHE A 214 -18.84 16.26 6.00
CA PHE A 214 -18.25 15.11 5.32
C PHE A 214 -19.33 14.15 4.81
N ILE A 215 -20.38 13.95 5.60
CA ILE A 215 -21.56 13.17 5.21
C ILE A 215 -22.24 13.85 4.02
N ALA A 216 -22.45 15.16 4.07
CA ALA A 216 -23.03 15.93 2.97
C ALA A 216 -22.17 15.87 1.69
N ALA A 217 -20.84 15.83 1.84
CA ALA A 217 -19.90 15.69 0.73
C ALA A 217 -19.71 14.23 0.25
N GLY A 218 -20.19 13.24 1.01
CA GLY A 218 -19.99 11.82 0.74
C GLY A 218 -18.56 11.31 0.95
N THR A 219 -17.73 12.03 1.70
CA THR A 219 -16.28 11.75 1.85
C THR A 219 -15.97 10.94 3.11
N ILE A 220 -16.71 11.15 4.19
CA ILE A 220 -16.69 10.32 5.39
C ILE A 220 -18.14 10.10 5.82
N THR A 221 -18.64 8.87 5.67
CA THR A 221 -20.02 8.48 5.92
C THR A 221 -20.07 7.32 6.90
N GLN A 222 -21.24 7.01 7.47
CA GLN A 222 -21.39 5.81 8.31
C GLN A 222 -21.01 4.54 7.53
N GLU A 223 -21.36 4.44 6.26
CA GLU A 223 -20.98 3.30 5.40
C GLU A 223 -19.46 3.12 5.30
N ILE A 224 -18.69 4.21 5.26
CA ILE A 224 -17.22 4.18 5.27
C ILE A 224 -16.66 3.82 6.66
N LEU A 225 -17.32 4.20 7.75
CA LEU A 225 -16.88 3.81 9.10
C LEU A 225 -17.22 2.35 9.43
N ASP A 226 -18.36 1.86 8.95
CA ASP A 226 -18.75 0.46 9.07
C ASP A 226 -17.83 -0.43 8.22
N ASP A 227 -17.45 0.06 7.04
CA ASP A 227 -16.53 -0.60 6.14
C ASP A 227 -15.67 0.40 5.31
N PRO A 228 -14.41 0.64 5.72
CA PRO A 228 -13.50 1.51 4.97
C PRO A 228 -13.22 1.05 3.54
N ASN A 229 -13.37 -0.25 3.20
CA ASN A 229 -13.21 -0.73 1.83
C ASN A 229 -14.32 -0.23 0.88
N THR A 230 -15.37 0.41 1.41
CA THR A 230 -16.31 1.21 0.62
C THR A 230 -15.60 2.27 -0.23
N VAL A 231 -14.51 2.87 0.28
CA VAL A 231 -13.70 3.84 -0.47
C VAL A 231 -13.10 3.20 -1.73
N LEU A 232 -12.56 1.99 -1.60
CA LEU A 232 -11.99 1.23 -2.73
C LEU A 232 -13.07 0.85 -3.75
N ARG A 233 -14.22 0.36 -3.28
CA ARG A 233 -15.36 0.02 -4.16
C ARG A 233 -15.89 1.24 -4.90
N ASN A 234 -15.96 2.39 -4.25
CA ASN A 234 -16.34 3.65 -4.90
C ASN A 234 -15.32 4.08 -5.94
N ALA A 235 -14.02 3.86 -5.69
CA ALA A 235 -12.93 4.21 -6.60
C ALA A 235 -12.91 3.38 -7.89
N ILE A 236 -13.54 2.21 -7.96
CA ILE A 236 -13.62 1.41 -9.20
C ILE A 236 -14.94 1.55 -9.95
N LYS A 237 -15.92 2.29 -9.40
CA LYS A 237 -17.23 2.51 -10.06
C LYS A 237 -17.03 3.17 -11.43
N GLY A 238 -17.57 2.54 -12.47
CA GLY A 238 -17.53 3.07 -13.83
C GLY A 238 -16.21 2.83 -14.58
N GLN A 239 -15.22 2.18 -13.96
CA GLN A 239 -14.00 1.76 -14.64
C GLN A 239 -14.22 0.47 -15.44
N THR A 240 -13.44 0.27 -16.51
CA THR A 240 -13.39 -1.00 -17.25
C THR A 240 -12.14 -1.76 -16.82
N ILE A 241 -12.25 -2.56 -15.76
CA ILE A 241 -11.16 -3.41 -15.27
C ILE A 241 -11.18 -4.72 -16.06
N LEU A 242 -10.08 -5.02 -16.76
CA LEU A 242 -9.98 -6.22 -17.60
C LEU A 242 -9.58 -7.44 -16.77
N HIS A 243 -8.59 -7.27 -15.91
CA HIS A 243 -8.03 -8.33 -15.08
C HIS A 243 -7.56 -7.76 -13.75
N ASN A 244 -7.55 -8.59 -12.72
CA ASN A 244 -6.95 -8.30 -11.43
C ASN A 244 -6.13 -9.47 -10.90
N ILE A 245 -5.12 -9.15 -10.09
CA ILE A 245 -4.32 -10.07 -9.29
C ILE A 245 -4.45 -9.63 -7.84
N ALA A 246 -4.79 -10.55 -6.94
CA ALA A 246 -4.95 -10.26 -5.53
C ALA A 246 -4.05 -11.14 -4.66
N PHE A 247 -3.45 -10.56 -3.62
CA PHE A 247 -2.75 -11.31 -2.59
C PHE A 247 -2.77 -10.56 -1.26
N THR A 248 -2.67 -11.32 -0.17
CA THR A 248 -2.74 -10.79 1.20
C THR A 248 -1.49 -11.21 1.97
N VAL A 249 -0.66 -10.24 2.34
CA VAL A 249 0.48 -10.46 3.25
C VAL A 249 0.04 -10.30 4.69
N SER A 250 0.61 -11.11 5.58
CA SER A 250 0.33 -11.06 7.01
C SER A 250 1.60 -11.22 7.83
N THR A 251 1.71 -10.49 8.94
CA THR A 251 2.75 -10.74 9.96
C THR A 251 2.49 -12.01 10.77
N THR A 252 1.32 -12.61 10.63
CA THR A 252 0.91 -13.88 11.24
C THR A 252 0.29 -14.76 10.15
N PRO A 253 1.05 -15.13 9.12
CA PRO A 253 0.50 -15.81 7.95
C PRO A 253 -0.08 -17.18 8.34
N PRO A 254 -1.21 -17.60 7.75
CA PRO A 254 -1.76 -18.92 8.02
C PRO A 254 -0.87 -20.02 7.42
N PRO A 255 -0.90 -21.24 7.98
CA PRO A 255 -0.26 -22.41 7.38
C PRO A 255 -0.66 -22.58 5.90
N PRO A 256 0.24 -23.06 5.03
CA PRO A 256 1.56 -23.61 5.33
C PRO A 256 2.66 -22.55 5.49
N VAL A 257 2.37 -21.27 5.26
CA VAL A 257 3.34 -20.19 5.46
C VAL A 257 3.53 -19.96 6.96
N PHE A 258 4.74 -19.63 7.38
CA PHE A 258 5.09 -19.39 8.78
C PHE A 258 6.20 -18.34 8.90
N GLY A 259 6.50 -17.93 10.14
CA GLY A 259 7.38 -16.81 10.43
C GLY A 259 6.63 -15.48 10.31
N GLY A 260 7.37 -14.39 10.11
CA GLY A 260 6.83 -13.04 10.14
C GLY A 260 6.77 -12.47 11.57
N GLY A 261 6.21 -11.27 11.69
CA GLY A 261 5.96 -10.64 12.98
C GLY A 261 6.00 -9.12 12.91
N THR A 262 5.74 -8.52 14.06
CA THR A 262 5.96 -7.10 14.35
C THR A 262 7.07 -6.98 15.38
N ALA A 263 7.83 -5.90 15.34
CA ALA A 263 8.80 -5.55 16.37
C ALA A 263 8.59 -4.09 16.76
N ASN A 264 8.32 -3.83 18.03
CA ASN A 264 7.98 -2.52 18.56
C ASN A 264 9.13 -1.95 19.41
N ILE A 265 9.24 -0.62 19.46
CA ILE A 265 10.09 0.04 20.44
C ILE A 265 9.48 -0.06 21.85
N ALA A 266 10.33 0.02 22.88
CA ALA A 266 9.92 -0.09 24.28
C ALA A 266 8.78 0.87 24.68
N PHE A 267 8.73 2.07 24.10
CA PHE A 267 7.64 3.01 24.38
C PHE A 267 6.26 2.43 24.00
N LEU A 268 6.14 1.73 22.88
CA LEU A 268 4.88 1.14 22.43
C LEU A 268 4.48 -0.06 23.30
N GLU A 269 5.47 -0.89 23.68
CA GLU A 269 5.25 -2.06 24.54
C GLU A 269 4.89 -1.70 25.99
N GLY A 270 5.29 -0.51 26.45
CA GLY A 270 4.98 -0.04 27.80
C GLY A 270 5.75 -0.80 28.88
N ASP A 271 5.15 -0.92 30.07
CA ASP A 271 5.74 -1.67 31.18
C ASP A 271 5.36 -3.15 31.09
N PRO A 272 6.33 -4.07 30.88
CA PRO A 272 6.05 -5.50 30.79
C PRO A 272 5.43 -6.08 32.07
N ALA A 273 5.59 -5.43 33.23
CA ALA A 273 4.98 -5.86 34.49
C ALA A 273 3.49 -5.50 34.60
N ILE A 274 3.00 -4.53 33.84
CA ILE A 274 1.64 -3.97 34.00
C ILE A 274 0.67 -4.50 32.93
N THR A 275 1.13 -5.27 31.95
CA THR A 275 0.30 -5.89 30.87
C THR A 275 -0.65 -4.90 30.17
N ASN A 276 -0.28 -3.61 30.14
CA ASN A 276 -1.05 -2.55 29.49
C ASN A 276 -0.09 -1.69 28.65
N PRO A 277 0.16 -2.07 27.38
CA PRO A 277 1.04 -1.32 26.50
C PRO A 277 0.47 0.07 26.14
N ASN A 278 1.34 0.97 25.68
CA ASN A 278 0.89 2.27 25.19
C ASN A 278 0.20 2.14 23.83
N ALA A 279 0.75 1.32 22.91
CA ALA A 279 0.20 1.08 21.58
C ALA A 279 0.93 -0.09 20.88
N ASN A 280 0.81 -1.30 21.44
CA ASN A 280 1.55 -2.46 20.94
C ASN A 280 0.94 -2.96 19.62
N ALA A 281 1.66 -2.82 18.50
CA ALA A 281 1.25 -3.42 17.23
C ALA A 281 1.49 -4.93 17.25
N ILE A 282 0.41 -5.72 17.23
CA ILE A 282 0.50 -7.18 17.37
C ILE A 282 0.33 -7.94 16.06
N GLN A 283 -0.30 -7.30 15.06
CA GLN A 283 -0.60 -7.93 13.78
C GLN A 283 -0.79 -6.87 12.71
N MET A 284 -0.31 -7.15 11.49
CA MET A 284 -0.69 -6.42 10.30
C MET A 284 -1.06 -7.41 9.18
N ASN A 285 -2.18 -7.13 8.52
CA ASN A 285 -2.59 -7.75 7.27
C ASN A 285 -2.72 -6.67 6.20
N ALA A 286 -2.21 -6.91 4.99
CA ALA A 286 -2.41 -6.01 3.86
C ALA A 286 -2.78 -6.81 2.62
N THR A 287 -3.92 -6.48 2.03
CA THR A 287 -4.35 -7.03 0.74
C THR A 287 -4.05 -6.03 -0.35
N PHE A 288 -3.44 -6.49 -1.43
CA PHE A 288 -3.18 -5.72 -2.64
C PHE A 288 -3.98 -6.31 -3.79
N TRP A 289 -4.61 -5.42 -4.57
CA TRP A 289 -5.24 -5.74 -5.84
C TRP A 289 -4.54 -4.95 -6.94
N ILE A 290 -3.96 -5.67 -7.88
CA ILE A 290 -3.25 -5.11 -9.03
C ILE A 290 -4.17 -5.29 -10.23
N GLU A 291 -4.62 -4.18 -10.80
CA GLU A 291 -5.67 -4.13 -11.80
C GLU A 291 -5.11 -3.64 -13.14
N THR A 292 -5.51 -4.29 -14.23
CA THR A 292 -5.34 -3.75 -15.58
C THR A 292 -6.61 -3.01 -15.98
N VAL A 293 -6.54 -1.69 -15.98
CA VAL A 293 -7.68 -0.81 -16.28
C VAL A 293 -7.61 -0.36 -17.73
N GLN A 294 -8.71 -0.49 -18.47
CA GLN A 294 -8.87 0.01 -19.82
C GLN A 294 -9.41 1.44 -19.83
N HIS A 295 -8.83 2.28 -20.68
CA HIS A 295 -9.21 3.68 -20.85
C HIS A 295 -9.43 4.03 -22.32
N LYS A 296 -10.30 5.02 -22.56
CA LYS A 296 -10.48 5.64 -23.88
C LYS A 296 -9.84 7.03 -23.88
N LEU A 297 -8.92 7.28 -24.79
CA LEU A 297 -8.28 8.58 -24.97
C LEU A 297 -8.77 9.26 -26.24
N GLN A 298 -9.12 10.54 -26.13
CA GLN A 298 -9.37 11.40 -27.28
C GLN A 298 -8.06 12.01 -27.74
N VAL A 299 -7.56 11.58 -28.90
CA VAL A 299 -6.32 12.07 -29.48
C VAL A 299 -6.66 13.16 -30.50
N PRO A 300 -6.19 14.40 -30.32
CA PRO A 300 -6.42 15.48 -31.28
C PRO A 300 -5.57 15.28 -32.55
N ILE A 301 -5.71 16.21 -33.48
CA ILE A 301 -4.85 16.28 -34.66
C ILE A 301 -3.38 16.32 -34.21
N PHE A 302 -2.55 15.48 -34.84
CA PHE A 302 -1.14 15.35 -34.53
C PHE A 302 -0.32 15.36 -35.81
N LYS A 303 0.75 16.15 -35.84
CA LYS A 303 1.71 16.17 -36.95
C LYS A 303 2.96 15.40 -36.57
N ARG A 304 3.35 14.42 -37.38
CA ARG A 304 4.57 13.63 -37.13
C ARG A 304 5.78 14.55 -36.99
N GLY A 305 6.54 14.33 -35.94
CA GLY A 305 7.72 15.15 -35.60
C GLY A 305 7.44 16.31 -34.66
N GLN A 306 6.17 16.60 -34.31
CA GLN A 306 5.87 17.50 -33.19
C GLN A 306 6.15 16.81 -31.84
N ALA A 307 6.23 17.59 -30.76
CA ALA A 307 6.48 17.05 -29.43
C ALA A 307 5.36 16.09 -28.96
N PRO A 308 5.69 15.03 -28.20
CA PRO A 308 4.69 14.16 -27.58
C PRO A 308 3.68 14.94 -26.73
N MET A 309 2.43 14.48 -26.73
CA MET A 309 1.35 15.08 -25.95
C MET A 309 1.14 14.33 -24.64
N LYS A 310 0.72 15.05 -23.59
CA LYS A 310 0.22 14.44 -22.34
C LYS A 310 -1.31 14.49 -22.34
N ILE A 311 -1.96 13.34 -22.36
CA ILE A 311 -3.43 13.22 -22.45
C ILE A 311 -3.92 12.36 -21.30
N SER A 312 -4.98 12.79 -20.62
CA SER A 312 -5.68 11.98 -19.62
C SER A 312 -7.03 11.50 -20.18
N PRO A 313 -7.51 10.31 -19.79
CA PRO A 313 -8.89 9.92 -20.09
C PRO A 313 -9.88 10.81 -19.35
N ALA A 314 -11.15 10.72 -19.73
CA ALA A 314 -12.22 11.32 -18.92
C ALA A 314 -12.23 10.65 -17.54
N SER A 315 -12.34 11.45 -16.48
CA SER A 315 -12.37 10.98 -15.10
C SER A 315 -13.78 10.47 -14.73
N PRO A 316 -13.96 9.15 -14.49
CA PRO A 316 -15.21 8.64 -13.95
C PRO A 316 -15.36 9.15 -12.50
N ALA A 317 -16.54 9.69 -12.17
CA ALA A 317 -16.86 10.13 -10.81
C ALA A 317 -15.81 11.05 -10.14
N HIS A 318 -15.11 11.88 -10.92
CA HIS A 318 -14.05 12.78 -10.44
C HIS A 318 -12.84 12.09 -9.78
N GLN A 319 -12.61 10.81 -10.08
CA GLN A 319 -11.44 10.07 -9.64
C GLN A 319 -10.15 10.56 -10.32
N ARG A 320 -9.00 10.36 -9.65
CA ARG A 320 -7.70 10.55 -10.29
C ARG A 320 -7.55 9.58 -11.47
N VAL A 321 -6.97 10.07 -12.57
CA VAL A 321 -6.75 9.28 -13.79
C VAL A 321 -5.29 9.36 -14.21
N PRO A 322 -4.74 8.29 -14.84
CA PRO A 322 -3.37 8.31 -15.34
C PRO A 322 -3.22 9.33 -16.48
N VAL A 323 -2.01 9.86 -16.59
CA VAL A 323 -1.60 10.65 -17.75
C VAL A 323 -0.92 9.73 -18.74
N TYR A 324 -1.18 9.90 -20.03
CA TYR A 324 -0.56 9.15 -21.10
C TYR A 324 0.36 10.02 -21.94
N LEU A 325 1.54 9.50 -22.28
CA LEU A 325 2.44 10.09 -23.24
C LEU A 325 2.10 9.57 -24.65
N VAL A 326 1.52 10.46 -25.46
CA VAL A 326 0.99 10.17 -26.79
C VAL A 326 1.95 10.68 -27.85
N ASN A 327 2.55 9.78 -28.62
CA ASN A 327 3.46 10.08 -29.72
C ASN A 327 3.17 9.20 -30.95
N PRO A 328 2.12 9.51 -31.74
CA PRO A 328 1.75 8.72 -32.91
C PRO A 328 2.89 8.58 -33.94
N PRO A 329 3.09 7.41 -34.56
CA PRO A 329 4.15 7.19 -35.56
C PRO A 329 3.83 7.85 -36.93
N HIS A 330 2.62 8.36 -37.12
CA HIS A 330 2.13 9.02 -38.33
C HIS A 330 1.21 10.21 -38.00
N ASP A 331 0.87 11.01 -39.00
CA ASP A 331 -0.05 12.14 -38.87
C ASP A 331 -1.46 11.66 -38.45
N ILE A 332 -2.01 12.26 -37.40
CA ILE A 332 -3.44 12.17 -37.07
C ILE A 332 -4.11 13.38 -37.69
N THR A 333 -4.80 13.21 -38.82
CA THR A 333 -5.41 14.31 -39.58
C THR A 333 -6.82 14.67 -39.12
N VAL A 334 -7.48 13.77 -38.39
CA VAL A 334 -8.79 13.95 -37.77
C VAL A 334 -8.71 13.39 -36.33
N PRO A 335 -9.27 14.08 -35.32
CA PRO A 335 -9.28 13.55 -33.96
C PRO A 335 -9.84 12.13 -33.92
N LYS A 336 -9.18 11.24 -33.17
CA LYS A 336 -9.61 9.84 -33.04
C LYS A 336 -9.57 9.37 -31.60
N THR A 337 -10.45 8.43 -31.27
CA THR A 337 -10.41 7.74 -29.97
C THR A 337 -9.53 6.51 -30.07
N ILE A 338 -8.63 6.32 -29.10
CA ILE A 338 -7.84 5.09 -28.94
C ILE A 338 -8.18 4.41 -27.62
N THR A 339 -7.93 3.10 -27.56
CA THR A 339 -8.05 2.30 -26.34
C THR A 339 -6.66 1.98 -25.83
N VAL A 340 -6.43 2.24 -24.55
CA VAL A 340 -5.15 2.00 -23.86
C VAL A 340 -5.41 1.33 -22.52
N THR A 341 -4.36 0.84 -21.86
CA THR A 341 -4.44 0.29 -20.51
C THR A 341 -3.45 0.96 -19.58
N SER A 342 -3.68 0.86 -18.27
CA SER A 342 -2.72 1.18 -17.22
C SER A 342 -2.84 0.17 -16.09
N ILE A 343 -1.79 0.07 -15.28
CA ILE A 343 -1.89 -0.58 -13.96
C ILE A 343 -2.55 0.39 -12.98
N GLN A 344 -3.42 -0.13 -12.12
CA GLN A 344 -3.93 0.51 -10.92
C GLN A 344 -3.67 -0.42 -9.75
N ILE A 345 -3.30 0.11 -8.59
CA ILE A 345 -3.08 -0.68 -7.37
C ILE A 345 -4.06 -0.20 -6.32
N GLN A 346 -4.93 -1.08 -5.83
CA GLN A 346 -5.66 -0.85 -4.60
C GLN A 346 -5.00 -1.62 -3.45
N TYR A 347 -4.99 -1.04 -2.26
CA TYR A 347 -4.65 -1.80 -1.06
C TYR A 347 -5.60 -1.50 0.09
N SER A 348 -5.75 -2.49 0.96
CA SER A 348 -6.41 -2.41 2.26
C SER A 348 -5.49 -3.01 3.30
N GLN A 349 -4.98 -2.18 4.20
CA GLN A 349 -4.10 -2.57 5.29
C GLN A 349 -4.83 -2.41 6.63
N VAL A 350 -4.80 -3.46 7.44
CA VAL A 350 -5.32 -3.48 8.81
C VAL A 350 -4.17 -3.76 9.76
N VAL A 351 -3.91 -2.85 10.70
CA VAL A 351 -2.96 -3.02 11.79
C VAL A 351 -3.74 -3.10 13.10
N ASN A 352 -3.56 -4.18 13.84
CA ASN A 352 -4.18 -4.34 15.16
C ASN A 352 -3.20 -3.84 16.23
N LEU A 353 -3.60 -2.76 16.91
CA LEU A 353 -2.89 -2.26 18.08
C LEU A 353 -3.58 -2.74 19.36
N VAL A 354 -2.78 -3.04 20.38
CA VAL A 354 -3.27 -3.32 21.72
C VAL A 354 -2.90 -2.17 22.64
N PHE A 355 -3.90 -1.64 23.34
CA PHE A 355 -3.76 -0.71 24.46
C PHE A 355 -5.11 -0.60 25.19
N ASP A 356 -5.07 -0.21 26.47
CA ASP A 356 -6.25 -0.12 27.35
C ASP A 356 -7.05 -1.45 27.38
N GLY A 357 -6.37 -2.60 27.32
CA GLY A 357 -7.01 -3.93 27.34
C GLY A 357 -7.84 -4.29 26.11
N LEU A 358 -7.77 -3.51 25.03
CA LEU A 358 -8.54 -3.68 23.80
C LEU A 358 -7.64 -3.82 22.58
N ILE A 359 -8.16 -4.46 21.54
CA ILE A 359 -7.60 -4.54 20.19
C ILE A 359 -8.29 -3.48 19.33
N TRP A 360 -7.50 -2.54 18.84
CA TRP A 360 -7.93 -1.39 18.05
C TRP A 360 -7.47 -1.58 16.60
N PRO A 361 -8.39 -1.79 15.64
CA PRO A 361 -8.03 -1.91 14.25
C PRO A 361 -7.75 -0.53 13.64
N HIS A 362 -6.56 -0.37 13.08
CA HIS A 362 -6.19 0.77 12.25
C HIS A 362 -6.30 0.36 10.81
N ILE A 363 -7.04 1.11 10.01
CA ILE A 363 -7.32 0.74 8.63
C ILE A 363 -6.85 1.85 7.70
N SER A 364 -6.04 1.48 6.71
CA SER A 364 -5.58 2.34 5.62
C SER A 364 -5.97 1.73 4.30
N VAL A 365 -6.66 2.51 3.47
CA VAL A 365 -7.10 2.09 2.13
C VAL A 365 -6.72 3.15 1.12
N SER A 366 -6.26 2.75 -0.06
CA SER A 366 -5.92 3.70 -1.14
C SER A 366 -6.07 3.07 -2.52
N THR A 367 -6.38 3.90 -3.51
CA THR A 367 -6.32 3.56 -4.94
C THR A 367 -5.24 4.38 -5.60
N LEU A 368 -4.24 3.70 -6.15
CA LEU A 368 -3.01 4.26 -6.67
C LEU A 368 -2.93 4.07 -8.19
N ILE A 369 -2.53 5.12 -8.89
CA ILE A 369 -2.28 5.15 -10.33
C ILE A 369 -0.83 5.56 -10.61
N PRO A 370 -0.28 5.28 -11.80
CA PRO A 370 1.07 5.72 -12.15
C PRO A 370 1.20 7.25 -12.04
N SER A 371 2.23 7.70 -11.32
CA SER A 371 2.55 9.12 -11.17
C SER A 371 3.15 9.70 -12.45
N ASP A 372 3.96 8.89 -13.13
CA ASP A 372 4.59 9.28 -14.39
C ASP A 372 3.70 8.96 -15.59
N PRO A 373 3.79 9.75 -16.68
CA PRO A 373 3.03 9.48 -17.89
C PRO A 373 3.28 8.07 -18.45
N VAL A 374 2.21 7.32 -18.68
CA VAL A 374 2.26 5.98 -19.29
C VAL A 374 2.45 6.12 -20.80
N THR A 375 3.50 5.50 -21.35
CA THR A 375 3.73 5.52 -22.80
C THR A 375 2.65 4.74 -23.54
N VAL A 376 2.04 5.38 -24.54
CA VAL A 376 1.08 4.71 -25.43
C VAL A 376 1.83 3.80 -26.41
N PRO A 377 1.55 2.48 -26.45
CA PRO A 377 2.29 1.55 -27.29
C PRO A 377 1.97 1.73 -28.77
N ASP A 378 2.93 1.44 -29.65
CA ASP A 378 2.74 1.63 -31.09
C ASP A 378 1.58 0.81 -31.67
N SER A 379 1.26 -0.32 -31.04
CA SER A 379 0.20 -1.24 -31.46
C SER A 379 -1.19 -0.63 -31.49
N VAL A 380 -1.46 0.46 -30.76
CA VAL A 380 -2.77 1.12 -30.76
C VAL A 380 -3.01 2.06 -31.94
N TRP A 381 -1.97 2.35 -32.74
CA TRP A 381 -2.06 3.25 -33.88
C TRP A 381 -2.39 2.54 -35.19
N ASN A 382 -2.33 1.21 -35.21
CA ASN A 382 -2.60 0.38 -36.38
C ASN A 382 -4.05 0.44 -36.84
#